data_AF-A0A2A9E1H2-F1
#
_entry.id   AF-A0A2A9E1H2-F1
#
_cell.length_a   1.000
_cell.length_b   1.000
_cell.length_c   1.000
_cell.angle_alpha   90.00
_cell.angle_beta   90.00
_cell.angle_gamma   90.00
#
_symmetry.space_group_name_H-M   'P 1'
#
loop_
_entity.id
_entity.type
_entity.pdbx_description
1 polymer ?
#
loop_
_entity_poly.entity_id
_entity_poly.type
_entity_poly.pdbx_seq_one_letter_code
_entity_poly.pdbx_strand_id
1 'polypeptide(L)'
;MKLTHLGPSHASSRRFRPNQIPQGEGSRVGSSTVVVVRIRGGGIKERVFSAAEEIATESGATPTPTVALVRVRAQCSNADATRYLREWRSERAEHFRAEANVPAMPAAVDQAVRRSTTTLWSVAVQAARAEHDAALAAARASVEESRAEADSLAAQADETASVLGRTEIAWMTQSLEDARAELEEVRAQAARGAVEGTEQLRVAFEDARATREASTAESALSSKAASLACESRCTTCLASGFHGGVGLSRCHDARKCS
;
A
#
# COMPACT_ATOMS: atom_id res chain seq x y z
N MET A 1 -16.30 -53.57 -34.22
CA MET A 1 -15.59 -52.29 -34.39
C MET A 1 -16.35 -51.19 -33.63
N LYS A 2 -15.93 -50.86 -32.42
CA LYS A 2 -16.33 -49.66 -31.67
C LYS A 2 -15.10 -49.17 -30.92
N LEU A 3 -14.51 -48.08 -31.41
CA LEU A 3 -13.38 -47.40 -30.81
C LEU A 3 -13.91 -46.41 -29.77
N THR A 4 -13.55 -46.63 -28.51
CA THR A 4 -13.80 -45.71 -27.40
C THR A 4 -12.73 -44.62 -27.37
N HIS A 5 -13.17 -43.37 -27.47
CA HIS A 5 -12.38 -42.17 -27.22
C HIS A 5 -11.94 -42.11 -25.76
N LEU A 6 -10.63 -42.19 -25.52
CA LEU A 6 -9.99 -41.74 -24.28
C LEU A 6 -9.47 -40.32 -24.53
N GLY A 7 -10.02 -39.35 -23.77
CA GLY A 7 -9.59 -37.96 -23.79
C GLY A 7 -8.23 -37.76 -23.10
N PRO A 8 -7.48 -36.70 -23.47
CA PRO A 8 -6.16 -36.45 -22.93
C PRO A 8 -6.22 -35.96 -21.48
N SER A 9 -5.50 -36.68 -20.63
CA SER A 9 -5.17 -36.31 -19.25
C SER A 9 -4.31 -35.05 -19.25
N HIS A 10 -4.85 -33.94 -18.74
CA HIS A 10 -4.07 -32.74 -18.47
C HIS A 10 -3.13 -33.02 -17.29
N ALA A 11 -1.89 -33.39 -17.64
CA ALA A 11 -0.76 -33.41 -16.73
C ALA A 11 -0.54 -32.00 -16.17
N SER A 12 -0.99 -31.80 -14.93
CA SER A 12 -0.73 -30.59 -14.15
C SER A 12 0.77 -30.55 -13.83
N SER A 13 1.51 -29.79 -14.63
CA SER A 13 2.91 -29.42 -14.38
C SER A 13 3.02 -28.65 -13.06
N ARG A 14 3.14 -29.38 -11.96
CA ARG A 14 3.69 -28.85 -10.71
C ARG A 14 5.15 -28.52 -10.99
N ARG A 15 5.42 -27.24 -11.27
CA ARG A 15 6.77 -26.69 -11.35
C ARG A 15 7.44 -26.94 -10.00
N PHE A 16 8.32 -27.93 -10.00
CA PHE A 16 9.31 -28.19 -8.97
C PHE A 16 10.12 -26.90 -8.77
N ARG A 17 9.86 -26.17 -7.68
CA ARG A 17 10.70 -25.03 -7.31
C ARG A 17 12.00 -25.60 -6.72
N PRO A 18 13.16 -25.35 -7.33
CA PRO A 18 14.41 -25.77 -6.74
C PRO A 18 14.67 -24.96 -5.48
N ASN A 19 14.65 -25.67 -4.34
CA ASN A 19 15.55 -25.49 -3.20
C ASN A 19 15.97 -24.03 -2.91
N GLN A 20 15.03 -23.23 -2.36
CA GLN A 20 15.43 -22.07 -1.57
C GLN A 20 15.92 -22.58 -0.22
N ILE A 21 17.23 -22.77 -0.13
CA ILE A 21 17.91 -22.89 1.15
C ILE A 21 17.71 -21.55 1.86
N PRO A 22 17.05 -21.50 3.04
CA PRO A 22 16.99 -20.28 3.82
C PRO A 22 18.42 -19.91 4.19
N GLN A 23 18.91 -18.80 3.63
CA GLN A 23 20.08 -18.09 4.13
C GLN A 23 19.67 -17.53 5.49
N GLY A 24 19.76 -18.39 6.51
CA GLY A 24 19.68 -17.99 7.91
C GLY A 24 20.88 -17.12 8.21
N GLU A 25 20.65 -15.82 8.12
CA GLU A 25 21.51 -14.78 8.63
C GLU A 25 21.88 -15.06 10.10
N GLY A 26 23.12 -14.74 10.44
CA GLY A 26 23.54 -14.59 11.82
C GLY A 26 24.06 -15.88 12.45
N SER A 27 25.23 -16.31 11.99
CA SER A 27 26.22 -16.99 12.83
C SER A 27 26.49 -16.10 14.05
N ARG A 28 25.67 -16.28 15.10
CA ARG A 28 25.97 -15.79 16.43
C ARG A 28 27.23 -16.53 16.84
N VAL A 29 28.36 -15.82 16.74
CA VAL A 29 29.57 -16.10 17.50
C VAL A 29 29.10 -16.57 18.87
N GLY A 30 29.36 -17.85 19.16
CA GLY A 30 29.00 -18.45 20.43
C GLY A 30 29.51 -17.52 21.51
N SER A 31 28.58 -16.80 22.13
CA SER A 31 28.82 -16.11 23.38
C SER A 31 29.28 -17.24 24.29
N SER A 32 30.60 -17.35 24.43
CA SER A 32 31.23 -18.17 25.43
C SER A 32 30.68 -17.58 26.70
N THR A 33 29.57 -18.18 27.14
CA THR A 33 28.92 -17.83 28.37
C THR A 33 29.97 -18.27 29.36
N VAL A 34 30.81 -17.32 29.78
CA VAL A 34 31.55 -17.43 31.00
C VAL A 34 30.43 -17.58 32.02
N VAL A 35 30.05 -18.82 32.28
CA VAL A 35 29.23 -19.18 33.41
C VAL A 35 30.12 -18.78 34.55
N VAL A 36 29.97 -17.53 35.00
CA VAL A 36 30.42 -17.09 36.30
C VAL A 36 29.59 -17.94 37.24
N VAL A 37 30.06 -19.16 37.50
CA VAL A 37 29.51 -20.05 38.50
C VAL A 37 29.64 -19.23 39.77
N ARG A 38 28.53 -18.60 40.16
CA ARG A 38 28.43 -17.86 41.40
C ARG A 38 28.70 -18.90 42.46
N ILE A 39 29.93 -18.90 42.96
CA ILE A 39 30.36 -19.82 44.00
C ILE A 39 29.42 -19.55 45.18
N ARG A 40 28.45 -20.44 45.40
CA ARG A 40 27.55 -20.35 46.56
C ARG A 40 28.46 -20.19 47.78
N GLY A 41 28.23 -19.14 48.56
CA GLY A 41 29.14 -18.61 49.59
C GLY A 41 29.33 -19.50 50.82
N GLY A 42 29.59 -20.80 50.63
CA GLY A 42 29.99 -21.73 51.67
C GLY A 42 31.50 -21.75 51.89
N GLY A 43 31.92 -22.22 53.06
CA GLY A 43 33.33 -22.49 53.37
C GLY A 43 33.95 -23.51 52.41
N ILE A 44 35.28 -23.68 52.49
CA ILE A 44 36.04 -24.55 51.56
C ILE A 44 35.49 -25.99 51.55
N LYS A 45 35.06 -26.52 52.71
CA LYS A 45 34.42 -27.85 52.84
C LYS A 45 33.17 -27.96 51.95
N GLU A 46 32.23 -27.03 52.09
CA GLU A 46 30.96 -27.04 51.35
C GLU A 46 31.15 -27.01 49.83
N ARG A 47 32.12 -26.21 49.36
CA ARG A 47 32.44 -26.16 47.92
C ARG A 47 33.02 -27.46 47.40
N VAL A 48 33.89 -28.11 48.18
CA VAL A 48 34.45 -29.41 47.85
C VAL A 48 33.36 -30.49 47.81
N PHE A 49 32.42 -30.44 48.75
CA PHE A 49 31.29 -31.38 48.84
C PHE A 49 30.31 -31.20 47.68
N SER A 50 29.88 -29.97 47.38
CA SER A 50 29.04 -29.65 46.22
C SER A 50 29.70 -30.05 44.92
N ALA A 51 30.99 -29.73 44.74
CA ALA A 51 31.73 -30.12 43.54
C ALA A 51 31.85 -31.64 43.39
N ALA A 52 32.08 -32.37 44.49
CA ALA A 52 32.15 -33.83 44.47
C ALA A 52 30.79 -34.46 44.14
N GLU A 53 29.68 -33.90 44.64
CA GLU A 53 28.32 -34.35 44.33
C GLU A 53 27.92 -34.07 42.88
N GLU A 54 28.25 -32.89 42.35
CA GLU A 54 28.06 -32.56 40.94
C GLU A 54 28.83 -33.53 40.04
N ILE A 55 30.12 -33.76 40.33
CA ILE A 55 30.96 -34.71 39.57
C ILE A 55 30.38 -36.13 39.64
N ALA A 56 29.91 -36.57 40.81
CA ALA A 56 29.29 -37.88 40.97
C ALA A 56 27.97 -38.01 40.20
N THR A 57 27.19 -36.92 40.11
CA THR A 57 25.92 -36.90 39.37
C THR A 57 26.14 -36.86 37.86
N GLU A 58 27.06 -36.00 37.40
CA GLU A 58 27.43 -35.86 35.97
C GLU A 58 28.02 -37.15 35.41
N SER A 59 28.78 -37.89 36.21
CA SER A 59 29.55 -39.05 35.74
C SER A 59 28.78 -40.38 35.79
N GLY A 60 27.57 -40.41 36.35
CA GLY A 60 26.78 -41.63 36.52
C GLY A 60 27.45 -42.65 37.46
N ALA A 61 27.25 -43.95 37.21
CA ALA A 61 27.61 -45.02 38.15
C ALA A 61 29.12 -45.30 38.33
N THR A 62 30.01 -44.74 37.51
CA THR A 62 31.34 -45.39 37.31
C THR A 62 32.57 -44.49 37.14
N PRO A 63 32.51 -43.19 37.42
CA PRO A 63 33.71 -42.52 37.93
C PRO A 63 33.53 -41.94 39.33
N THR A 64 34.36 -42.41 40.27
CA THR A 64 34.47 -41.77 41.59
C THR A 64 35.11 -40.39 41.44
N PRO A 65 34.63 -39.35 42.15
CA PRO A 65 35.22 -38.03 42.07
C PRO A 65 36.71 -38.07 42.42
N THR A 66 37.57 -37.54 41.54
CA THR A 66 39.02 -37.48 41.74
C THR A 66 39.43 -36.13 42.34
N VAL A 67 40.53 -36.12 43.10
CA VAL A 67 41.05 -34.91 43.76
C VAL A 67 41.33 -33.80 42.74
N ALA A 68 41.85 -34.14 41.55
CA ALA A 68 42.15 -33.18 40.50
C ALA A 68 40.89 -32.47 39.97
N LEU A 69 39.82 -33.22 39.68
CA LEU A 69 38.55 -32.67 39.19
C LEU A 69 37.89 -31.79 40.24
N VAL A 70 37.82 -32.29 41.48
CA VAL A 70 37.21 -31.57 42.61
C VAL A 70 37.98 -30.29 42.93
N ARG A 71 39.32 -30.31 42.85
CA ARG A 71 40.15 -29.12 43.08
C ARG A 71 39.87 -28.00 42.09
N VAL A 72 39.80 -28.34 40.80
CA VAL A 72 39.52 -27.38 39.73
C VAL A 72 38.13 -26.78 39.91
N ARG A 73 37.13 -27.62 40.19
CA ARG A 73 35.73 -27.19 40.31
C ARG A 73 35.42 -26.42 41.59
N ALA A 74 35.99 -26.82 42.72
CA ALA A 74 35.81 -26.15 44.02
C ALA A 74 36.77 -24.98 44.26
N GLN A 75 37.75 -24.78 43.38
CA GLN A 75 38.79 -23.74 43.45
C GLN A 75 39.49 -23.71 44.82
N CYS A 76 40.10 -24.83 45.21
CA CYS A 76 40.75 -24.98 46.52
C CYS A 76 42.18 -25.52 46.41
N SER A 77 42.89 -25.54 47.53
CA SER A 77 44.23 -26.12 47.60
C SER A 77 44.17 -27.65 47.45
N ASN A 78 45.27 -28.28 47.02
CA ASN A 78 45.34 -29.75 46.93
C ASN A 78 45.17 -30.43 48.30
N ALA A 79 45.70 -29.79 49.36
CA ALA A 79 45.60 -30.29 50.73
C ALA A 79 44.13 -30.30 51.21
N ASP A 80 43.40 -29.21 50.95
CA ASP A 80 41.98 -29.12 51.30
C ASP A 80 41.12 -30.07 50.48
N ALA A 81 41.35 -30.15 49.17
CA ALA A 81 40.65 -31.08 48.28
C ALA A 81 40.83 -32.53 48.75
N THR A 82 42.06 -32.93 49.08
CA THR A 82 42.35 -34.30 49.55
C THR A 82 41.70 -34.59 50.90
N ARG A 83 41.79 -33.66 51.86
CA ARG A 83 41.19 -33.78 53.19
C ARG A 83 39.67 -33.91 53.11
N TYR A 84 39.00 -32.93 52.50
CA TYR A 84 37.55 -32.87 52.48
C TYR A 84 36.93 -33.90 51.53
N LEU A 85 37.60 -34.31 50.45
CA LEU A 85 37.10 -35.40 49.62
C LEU A 85 37.12 -36.75 50.34
N ARG A 86 38.11 -36.99 51.23
CA ARG A 86 38.12 -38.19 52.09
C ARG A 86 36.94 -38.16 53.07
N GLU A 87 36.71 -37.02 53.71
CA GLU A 87 35.58 -36.80 54.62
C GLU A 87 34.25 -37.01 53.90
N TRP A 88 34.06 -36.38 52.72
CA TRP A 88 32.89 -36.57 51.87
C TRP A 88 32.64 -38.04 51.51
N ARG A 89 33.68 -38.81 51.16
CA ARG A 89 33.53 -40.25 50.89
C ARG A 89 33.12 -41.03 52.13
N SER A 90 33.60 -40.65 53.32
CA SER A 90 33.19 -41.27 54.59
C SER A 90 31.72 -40.95 54.88
N GLU A 91 31.34 -39.68 54.85
CA GLU A 91 29.96 -39.24 55.09
C GLU A 91 29.00 -39.87 54.08
N ARG A 92 29.38 -39.94 52.80
CA ARG A 92 28.56 -40.59 51.77
C ARG A 92 28.46 -42.11 51.96
N ALA A 93 29.53 -42.77 52.40
CA ALA A 93 29.48 -44.20 52.72
C ALA A 93 28.63 -44.48 53.96
N GLU A 94 28.69 -43.61 54.98
CA GLU A 94 27.84 -43.67 56.16
C GLU A 94 26.37 -43.43 55.79
N HIS A 95 26.10 -42.44 54.95
CA HIS A 95 24.78 -42.19 54.39
C HIS A 95 24.25 -43.41 53.63
N PHE A 96 25.04 -43.98 52.71
CA PHE A 96 24.64 -45.18 51.97
C PHE A 96 24.40 -46.38 52.89
N ARG A 97 25.19 -46.56 53.96
CA ARG A 97 24.93 -47.59 54.97
C ARG A 97 23.65 -47.31 55.74
N ALA A 98 23.40 -46.05 56.10
CA ALA A 98 22.17 -45.65 56.78
C ALA A 98 20.94 -45.89 55.88
N GLU A 99 21.02 -45.54 54.60
CA GLU A 99 20.01 -45.84 53.58
C GLU A 99 19.81 -47.34 53.37
N ALA A 100 20.90 -48.11 53.30
CA ALA A 100 20.83 -49.57 53.18
C ALA A 100 20.24 -50.24 54.43
N ASN A 101 20.36 -49.60 55.59
CA ASN A 101 19.78 -50.04 56.85
C ASN A 101 18.34 -49.54 57.06
N VAL A 102 17.76 -48.79 56.13
CA VAL A 102 16.34 -48.43 56.19
C VAL A 102 15.53 -49.72 56.10
N PRO A 103 14.68 -50.03 57.10
CA PRO A 103 13.84 -51.22 57.05
C PRO A 103 13.00 -51.22 55.77
N ALA A 104 12.93 -52.38 55.11
CA ALA A 104 12.11 -52.53 53.93
C ALA A 104 10.67 -52.06 54.24
N MET A 105 10.14 -51.17 53.39
CA MET A 105 8.77 -50.72 53.52
C MET A 105 7.83 -51.93 53.48
N PRO A 106 6.88 -52.08 54.43
CA PRO A 106 5.95 -53.20 54.43
C PRO A 106 5.24 -53.30 53.07
N ALA A 107 5.15 -54.51 52.51
CA ALA A 107 4.62 -54.73 51.16
C ALA A 107 3.21 -54.15 50.95
N ALA A 108 2.39 -54.12 52.01
CA ALA A 108 1.06 -53.49 51.99
C ALA A 108 1.13 -51.97 51.75
N VAL A 109 2.11 -51.28 52.33
CA VAL A 109 2.33 -49.84 52.12
C VAL A 109 2.86 -49.58 50.73
N ASP A 110 3.84 -50.36 50.24
CA ASP A 110 4.33 -50.25 48.85
C ASP A 110 3.21 -50.41 47.84
N GLN A 111 2.39 -51.44 48.02
CA GLN A 111 1.25 -51.69 47.15
C GLN A 111 0.21 -50.56 47.21
N ALA A 112 -0.06 -50.00 48.39
CA ALA A 112 -0.95 -48.85 48.53
C ALA A 112 -0.40 -47.60 47.82
N VAL A 113 0.90 -47.33 47.95
CA VAL A 113 1.57 -46.22 47.24
C VAL A 113 1.47 -46.42 45.72
N ARG A 114 1.81 -47.60 45.20
CA ARG A 114 1.74 -47.88 43.75
C ARG A 114 0.32 -47.74 43.19
N ARG A 115 -0.69 -48.22 43.93
CA ARG A 115 -2.09 -48.10 43.51
C ARG A 115 -2.56 -46.65 43.55
N SER A 116 -2.23 -45.90 44.60
CA SER A 116 -2.61 -44.49 44.73
C SER A 116 -1.94 -43.61 43.68
N THR A 117 -0.65 -43.81 43.38
CA THR A 117 0.05 -43.07 42.32
C THR A 117 -0.53 -43.37 40.94
N THR A 118 -0.83 -44.65 40.64
CA THR A 118 -1.50 -45.04 39.40
C THR A 118 -2.88 -44.39 39.28
N THR A 119 -3.65 -44.40 40.37
CA THR A 119 -4.98 -43.79 40.40
C THR A 119 -4.90 -42.28 40.20
N LEU A 120 -4.03 -41.59 40.95
CA LEU A 120 -3.81 -40.15 40.84
C LEU A 120 -3.37 -39.75 39.43
N TRP A 121 -2.46 -40.50 38.83
CA TRP A 121 -2.02 -40.27 37.45
C TRP A 121 -3.17 -40.44 36.46
N SER A 122 -3.99 -41.49 36.62
CA SER A 122 -5.15 -41.71 35.74
C SER A 122 -6.17 -40.57 35.83
N VAL A 123 -6.42 -40.04 37.03
CA VAL A 123 -7.31 -38.88 37.26
C VAL A 123 -6.71 -37.62 36.65
N ALA A 124 -5.41 -37.38 36.85
CA ALA A 124 -4.71 -36.23 36.27
C ALA A 124 -4.76 -36.26 34.74
N VAL A 125 -4.55 -37.42 34.11
CA VAL A 125 -4.64 -37.59 32.65
C VAL A 125 -6.07 -37.35 32.15
N GLN A 126 -7.08 -37.83 32.88
CA GLN A 126 -8.48 -37.58 32.53
C GLN A 126 -8.84 -36.09 32.62
N ALA A 127 -8.41 -35.42 33.70
CA ALA A 127 -8.62 -33.98 33.86
C ALA A 127 -7.93 -33.17 32.75
N ALA A 128 -6.66 -33.48 32.45
CA ALA A 128 -5.92 -32.81 31.38
C ALA A 128 -6.57 -33.00 30.00
N ARG A 129 -7.14 -34.18 29.72
CA ARG A 129 -7.89 -34.43 28.49
C ARG A 129 -9.18 -33.62 28.44
N ALA A 130 -9.94 -33.59 29.53
CA ALA A 130 -11.17 -32.81 29.60
C ALA A 130 -10.91 -31.30 29.41
N GLU A 131 -9.85 -30.76 30.03
CA GLU A 131 -9.42 -29.38 29.83
C GLU A 131 -8.98 -29.11 28.39
N HIS A 132 -8.21 -30.03 27.79
CA HIS A 132 -7.79 -29.93 26.39
C HIS A 132 -8.98 -29.92 25.42
N ASP A 133 -9.94 -30.84 25.61
CA ASP A 133 -11.13 -30.94 24.78
C ASP A 133 -12.01 -29.70 24.91
N ALA A 134 -12.15 -29.16 26.13
CA ALA A 134 -12.86 -27.90 26.38
C ALA A 134 -12.16 -26.71 25.68
N ALA A 135 -10.83 -26.62 25.77
CA ALA A 135 -10.05 -25.59 25.10
C ALA A 135 -10.15 -25.70 23.56
N LEU A 136 -10.12 -26.92 23.01
CA LEU A 136 -10.33 -27.15 21.58
C LEU A 136 -11.73 -26.76 21.12
N ALA A 137 -12.77 -27.07 21.91
CA ALA A 137 -14.14 -26.67 21.61
C ALA A 137 -14.29 -25.14 21.60
N ALA A 138 -13.74 -24.46 22.61
CA ALA A 138 -13.74 -22.99 22.67
C ALA A 138 -12.98 -22.36 21.50
N ALA A 139 -11.81 -22.90 21.13
CA ALA A 139 -11.03 -22.42 19.99
C ALA A 139 -11.79 -22.59 18.67
N ARG A 140 -12.48 -23.73 18.47
CA ARG A 140 -13.32 -23.95 17.28
C ARG A 140 -14.49 -22.98 17.23
N ALA A 141 -15.18 -22.76 18.34
CA ALA A 141 -16.28 -21.81 18.41
C ALA A 141 -15.82 -20.38 18.06
N SER A 142 -14.67 -19.95 18.59
CA SER A 142 -14.07 -18.66 18.26
C SER A 142 -13.71 -18.54 16.77
N VAL A 143 -13.15 -19.58 16.16
CA VAL A 143 -12.85 -19.57 14.71
C VAL A 143 -14.13 -19.46 13.87
N GLU A 144 -15.20 -20.17 14.23
CA GLU A 144 -16.47 -20.07 13.52
C GLU A 144 -17.13 -18.70 13.70
N GLU A 145 -17.06 -18.11 14.88
CA GLU A 145 -17.51 -16.74 15.14
C GLU A 145 -16.74 -15.72 14.30
N SER A 146 -15.40 -15.78 14.28
CA SER A 146 -14.57 -14.90 13.45
C SER A 146 -14.82 -15.09 11.95
N ARG A 147 -15.14 -16.31 11.51
CA ARG A 147 -15.54 -16.57 10.11
C ARG A 147 -16.87 -15.90 9.78
N ALA A 148 -17.87 -16.05 10.65
CA ALA A 148 -19.17 -15.41 10.46
C ALA A 148 -19.06 -13.87 10.45
N GLU A 149 -18.21 -13.30 11.31
CA GLU A 149 -17.91 -11.87 11.30
C GLU A 149 -17.23 -11.42 10.00
N ALA A 150 -16.23 -12.18 9.53
CA ALA A 150 -15.53 -11.89 8.28
C ALA A 150 -16.48 -11.94 7.07
N ASP A 151 -17.36 -12.94 7.00
CA ASP A 151 -18.36 -13.07 5.94
C ASP A 151 -19.36 -11.90 5.97
N SER A 152 -19.80 -11.47 7.17
CA SER A 152 -20.65 -10.30 7.35
C SER A 152 -19.96 -9.02 6.88
N LEU A 153 -18.69 -8.81 7.24
CA LEU A 153 -17.92 -7.64 6.81
C LEU A 153 -17.68 -7.64 5.29
N ALA A 154 -17.42 -8.81 4.69
CA ALA A 154 -17.30 -8.95 3.24
C ALA A 154 -18.61 -8.55 2.53
N ALA A 155 -19.77 -9.01 3.02
CA ALA A 155 -21.07 -8.63 2.48
C ALA A 155 -21.34 -7.12 2.60
N GLN A 156 -20.95 -6.49 3.72
CA GLN A 156 -21.06 -5.05 3.91
C GLN A 156 -20.14 -4.27 2.95
N ALA A 157 -18.93 -4.77 2.70
CA ALA A 157 -18.00 -4.17 1.76
C ALA A 157 -18.54 -4.24 0.32
N ASP A 158 -19.08 -5.39 -0.09
CA ASP A 158 -19.70 -5.58 -1.40
C ASP A 158 -20.91 -4.65 -1.61
N GLU A 159 -21.77 -4.51 -0.60
CA GLU A 159 -22.90 -3.56 -0.65
C GLU A 159 -22.41 -2.12 -0.77
N THR A 160 -21.40 -1.73 0.01
CA THR A 160 -20.83 -0.39 -0.04
C THR A 160 -20.21 -0.10 -1.40
N ALA A 161 -19.47 -1.05 -1.98
CA ALA A 161 -18.90 -0.94 -3.32
C ALA A 161 -19.99 -0.80 -4.40
N SER A 162 -21.07 -1.57 -4.28
CA SER A 162 -22.25 -1.48 -5.16
C SER A 162 -22.93 -0.11 -5.08
N VAL A 163 -23.12 0.44 -3.86
CA VAL A 163 -23.67 1.79 -3.66
C VAL A 163 -22.76 2.85 -4.28
N LEU A 164 -21.45 2.81 -3.98
CA LEU A 164 -20.48 3.75 -4.51
C LEU A 164 -20.45 3.73 -6.04
N GLY A 165 -20.41 2.54 -6.65
CA GLY A 165 -20.46 2.38 -8.10
C GLY A 165 -21.72 2.97 -8.73
N ARG A 166 -22.90 2.78 -8.11
CA ARG A 166 -24.14 3.40 -8.57
C ARG A 166 -24.11 4.93 -8.45
N THR A 167 -23.58 5.46 -7.36
CA THR A 167 -23.48 6.92 -7.16
C THR A 167 -22.49 7.57 -8.11
N GLU A 168 -21.37 6.92 -8.41
CA GLU A 168 -20.38 7.40 -9.37
C GLU A 168 -20.94 7.43 -10.79
N ILE A 169 -21.62 6.35 -11.21
CA ILE A 169 -22.30 6.30 -12.53
C ILE A 169 -23.37 7.39 -12.65
N ALA A 170 -24.17 7.60 -11.59
CA ALA A 170 -25.20 8.65 -11.58
C ALA A 170 -24.57 10.04 -11.69
N TRP A 171 -23.51 10.32 -10.93
CA TRP A 171 -22.78 11.58 -11.00
C TRP A 171 -22.16 11.82 -12.38
N MET A 172 -21.51 10.81 -12.96
CA MET A 172 -20.93 10.91 -14.29
C MET A 172 -21.99 11.15 -15.36
N THR A 173 -23.15 10.52 -15.23
CA THR A 173 -24.26 10.69 -16.18
C THR A 173 -24.82 12.11 -16.10
N GLN A 174 -25.04 12.63 -14.88
CA GLN A 174 -25.45 14.02 -14.68
C GLN A 174 -24.42 15.00 -15.28
N SER A 175 -23.13 14.78 -14.99
CA SER A 175 -22.05 15.61 -15.53
C SER A 175 -22.02 15.64 -17.06
N LEU A 176 -22.29 14.50 -17.72
CA LEU A 176 -22.39 14.41 -19.18
C LEU A 176 -23.65 15.11 -19.73
N GLU A 177 -24.76 15.06 -19.01
CA GLU A 177 -25.99 15.76 -19.39
C GLU A 177 -25.82 17.28 -19.28
N ASP A 178 -25.20 17.75 -18.19
CA ASP A 178 -24.89 19.17 -17.98
C ASP A 178 -23.95 19.68 -19.09
N ALA A 179 -22.87 18.95 -19.39
CA ALA A 179 -21.94 19.31 -20.47
C ALA A 179 -22.60 19.33 -21.86
N ARG A 180 -23.58 18.45 -22.11
CA ARG A 180 -24.37 18.47 -23.35
C ARG A 180 -25.28 19.70 -23.41
N ALA A 181 -25.91 20.07 -22.30
CA ALA A 181 -26.74 21.27 -22.21
C ALA A 181 -25.92 22.54 -22.46
N GLU A 182 -24.73 22.65 -21.84
CA GLU A 182 -23.79 23.75 -22.08
C GLU A 182 -23.37 23.85 -23.55
N LEU A 183 -23.07 22.72 -24.18
CA LEU A 183 -22.66 22.68 -25.58
C LEU A 183 -23.79 23.09 -26.54
N GLU A 184 -25.02 22.68 -26.26
CA GLU A 184 -26.20 23.15 -27.01
C GLU A 184 -26.46 24.65 -26.81
N GLU A 185 -26.23 25.18 -25.60
CA GLU A 185 -26.32 26.62 -25.36
C GLU A 185 -25.28 27.39 -26.16
N VAL A 186 -24.01 26.95 -26.14
CA VAL A 186 -22.92 27.57 -26.93
C VAL A 186 -23.23 27.51 -28.42
N ARG A 187 -23.79 26.40 -28.93
CA ARG A 187 -24.25 26.29 -30.32
C ARG A 187 -25.36 27.28 -30.64
N ALA A 188 -26.34 27.42 -29.76
CA ALA A 188 -27.43 28.38 -29.94
C ALA A 188 -26.91 29.83 -29.91
N GLN A 189 -25.96 30.14 -29.02
CA GLN A 189 -25.29 31.45 -28.97
C GLN A 189 -24.51 31.72 -30.26
N ALA A 190 -23.73 30.74 -30.75
CA ALA A 190 -22.99 30.86 -32.01
C ALA A 190 -23.92 31.03 -33.21
N ALA A 191 -25.05 30.32 -33.26
CA ALA A 191 -26.06 30.47 -34.31
C ALA A 191 -26.69 31.88 -34.29
N ARG A 192 -27.02 32.41 -33.11
CA ARG A 192 -27.50 33.80 -32.97
C ARG A 192 -26.45 34.81 -33.44
N GLY A 193 -25.20 34.67 -32.99
CA GLY A 193 -24.11 35.54 -33.39
C GLY A 193 -23.82 35.49 -34.90
N ALA A 194 -23.99 34.34 -35.54
CA ALA A 194 -23.87 34.20 -36.99
C ALA A 194 -24.98 34.97 -37.73
N VAL A 195 -26.23 34.87 -37.28
CA VAL A 195 -27.37 35.62 -37.86
C VAL A 195 -27.16 37.13 -37.69
N GLU A 196 -26.83 37.57 -36.47
CA GLU A 196 -26.53 38.98 -36.18
C GLU A 196 -25.35 39.50 -37.02
N GLY A 197 -24.29 38.71 -37.18
CA GLY A 197 -23.15 39.05 -38.03
C GLY A 197 -23.53 39.18 -39.50
N THR A 198 -24.37 38.29 -40.03
CA THR A 198 -24.88 38.42 -41.41
C THR A 198 -25.74 39.65 -41.61
N GLU A 199 -26.55 40.00 -40.61
CA GLU A 199 -27.39 41.21 -40.66
C GLU A 199 -26.56 42.49 -40.59
N GLN A 200 -25.54 42.52 -39.72
CA GLN A 200 -24.58 43.64 -39.65
C GLN A 200 -23.84 43.83 -40.97
N LEU A 201 -23.39 42.74 -41.60
CA LEU A 201 -22.77 42.80 -42.93
C LEU A 201 -23.75 43.32 -43.98
N ARG A 202 -25.01 42.87 -43.96
CA ARG A 202 -26.05 43.34 -44.88
C ARG A 202 -26.29 44.85 -44.76
N VAL A 203 -26.47 45.34 -43.53
CA VAL A 203 -26.62 46.77 -43.24
C VAL A 203 -25.39 47.56 -43.69
N ALA A 204 -24.18 47.07 -43.42
CA ALA A 204 -22.94 47.71 -43.88
C ALA A 204 -22.82 47.77 -45.41
N PHE A 205 -23.27 46.73 -46.12
CA PHE A 205 -23.31 46.74 -47.59
C PHE A 205 -24.35 47.74 -48.14
N GLU A 206 -25.53 47.83 -47.53
CA GLU A 206 -26.56 48.79 -47.90
C GLU A 206 -26.08 50.23 -47.67
N ASP A 207 -25.42 50.51 -46.54
CA ASP A 207 -24.83 51.82 -46.25
C ASP A 207 -23.66 52.17 -47.18
N ALA A 208 -22.76 51.20 -47.46
CA ALA A 208 -21.69 51.36 -48.44
C ALA A 208 -22.23 51.62 -49.87
N ARG A 209 -23.41 51.08 -50.20
CA ARG A 209 -24.09 51.36 -51.46
C ARG A 209 -24.70 52.76 -51.46
N ALA A 210 -25.40 53.15 -50.40
CA ALA A 210 -25.99 54.47 -50.27
C ALA A 210 -24.94 55.60 -50.32
N THR A 211 -23.80 55.41 -49.67
CA THR A 211 -22.66 56.36 -49.72
C THR A 211 -22.05 56.47 -51.12
N ARG A 212 -21.93 55.35 -51.85
CA ARG A 212 -21.53 55.36 -53.27
C ARG A 212 -22.54 56.10 -54.14
N GLU A 213 -23.83 55.83 -53.98
CA GLU A 213 -24.88 56.53 -54.74
C GLU A 213 -24.88 58.04 -54.43
N ALA A 214 -24.75 58.44 -53.16
CA ALA A 214 -24.63 59.83 -52.75
C ALA A 214 -23.41 60.53 -53.36
N SER A 215 -22.23 59.92 -53.29
CA SER A 215 -21.00 60.48 -53.90
C SER A 215 -21.08 60.57 -55.43
N THR A 216 -21.74 59.61 -56.12
CA THR A 216 -21.98 59.71 -57.57
C THR A 216 -22.97 60.83 -57.90
N ALA A 217 -24.02 61.01 -57.10
CA ALA A 217 -24.99 62.10 -57.27
C ALA A 217 -24.34 63.46 -57.02
N GLU A 218 -23.50 63.58 -56.00
CA GLU A 218 -22.72 64.79 -55.72
C GLU A 218 -21.74 65.10 -56.86
N SER A 219 -21.05 64.07 -57.39
CA SER A 219 -20.20 64.23 -58.57
C SER A 219 -21.00 64.68 -59.81
N ALA A 220 -22.22 64.18 -60.00
CA ALA A 220 -23.11 64.58 -61.09
C ALA A 220 -23.68 66.01 -60.91
N LEU A 221 -24.00 66.41 -59.68
CA LEU A 221 -24.41 67.78 -59.37
C LEU A 221 -23.24 68.75 -59.55
N SER A 222 -22.04 68.38 -59.10
CA SER A 222 -20.81 69.15 -59.30
C SER A 222 -20.47 69.28 -60.78
N SER A 223 -20.59 68.21 -61.57
CA SER A 223 -20.35 68.27 -63.03
C SER A 223 -21.39 69.13 -63.75
N LYS A 224 -22.67 69.06 -63.35
CA LYS A 224 -23.76 69.90 -63.89
C LYS A 224 -23.61 71.37 -63.49
N ALA A 225 -23.18 71.65 -62.25
CA ALA A 225 -22.86 73.01 -61.82
C ALA A 225 -21.68 73.57 -62.61
N ALA A 226 -20.65 72.75 -62.86
CA ALA A 226 -19.52 73.12 -63.71
C ALA A 226 -19.95 73.39 -65.16
N SER A 227 -20.87 72.60 -65.73
CA SER A 227 -21.40 72.84 -67.08
C SER A 227 -22.22 74.13 -67.16
N LEU A 228 -23.12 74.39 -66.20
CA LEU A 228 -23.88 75.64 -66.13
C LEU A 228 -22.99 76.86 -65.93
N ALA A 229 -21.93 76.75 -65.12
CA ALA A 229 -20.94 77.82 -64.92
C ALA A 229 -20.06 78.06 -66.15
N CYS A 230 -19.90 77.04 -67.01
CA CYS A 230 -19.27 77.17 -68.32
C CYS A 230 -20.20 77.89 -69.29
N GLU A 231 -21.49 77.51 -69.30
CA GLU A 231 -22.52 78.10 -70.14
C GLU A 231 -22.77 79.58 -69.80
N SER A 232 -22.86 79.94 -68.52
CA SER A 232 -23.03 81.32 -68.06
C SER A 232 -21.82 82.22 -68.38
N ARG A 233 -20.60 81.67 -68.32
CA ARG A 233 -19.38 82.36 -68.79
C ARG A 233 -19.41 82.56 -70.30
N CYS A 234 -19.94 81.59 -71.06
CA CYS A 234 -20.10 81.71 -72.51
C CYS A 234 -21.11 82.81 -72.87
N THR A 235 -22.25 82.89 -72.19
CA THR A 235 -23.23 83.97 -72.38
C THR A 235 -22.73 85.33 -71.92
N THR A 236 -21.93 85.40 -70.85
CA THR A 236 -21.34 86.66 -70.38
C THR A 236 -20.29 87.19 -71.36
N CYS A 237 -19.47 86.33 -71.97
CA CYS A 237 -18.55 86.72 -73.06
C CYS A 237 -19.29 87.20 -74.32
N LEU A 238 -20.52 86.71 -74.57
CA LEU A 238 -21.37 87.18 -75.69
C LEU A 238 -22.09 88.50 -75.38
N ALA A 239 -22.39 88.79 -74.11
CA ALA A 239 -23.05 90.03 -73.68
C ALA A 239 -22.06 91.19 -73.42
N SER A 240 -20.84 90.89 -73.00
CA SER A 240 -19.76 91.89 -72.93
C SER A 240 -19.21 92.14 -74.34
N GLY A 241 -19.87 93.03 -75.08
CA GLY A 241 -19.31 93.62 -76.28
C GLY A 241 -17.89 94.14 -76.01
N PHE A 242 -16.93 93.41 -76.57
CA PHE A 242 -15.73 93.90 -77.24
C PHE A 242 -15.51 95.42 -77.08
N HIS A 243 -14.49 95.84 -76.33
CA HIS A 243 -13.67 97.01 -76.64
C HIS A 243 -12.34 96.98 -75.87
N GLY A 244 -11.24 96.82 -76.63
CA GLY A 244 -9.85 96.91 -76.18
C GLY A 244 -9.35 95.61 -75.55
N GLY A 245 -8.26 94.97 -75.96
CA GLY A 245 -7.12 95.42 -76.72
C GLY A 245 -5.91 94.68 -76.13
N VAL A 246 -5.31 93.80 -76.93
CA VAL A 246 -3.98 93.18 -76.75
C VAL A 246 -3.84 92.16 -75.60
N GLY A 247 -3.84 90.87 -75.96
CA GLY A 247 -3.48 89.78 -75.05
C GLY A 247 -3.91 88.38 -75.49
N LEU A 248 -3.84 88.07 -76.79
CA LEU A 248 -4.18 86.76 -77.37
C LEU A 248 -3.08 85.73 -77.09
N SER A 249 -3.27 84.82 -76.12
CA SER A 249 -2.62 83.48 -76.15
C SER A 249 -3.08 82.43 -75.11
N ARG A 250 -4.32 82.46 -74.61
CA ARG A 250 -4.81 81.39 -73.70
C ARG A 250 -6.30 81.07 -73.88
N CYS A 251 -6.71 80.61 -75.06
CA CYS A 251 -8.06 80.08 -75.28
C CYS A 251 -8.07 78.91 -76.29
N HIS A 252 -7.14 77.95 -76.21
CA HIS A 252 -7.09 76.82 -77.15
C HIS A 252 -7.27 75.44 -76.51
N ASP A 253 -8.06 75.32 -75.44
CA ASP A 253 -8.37 74.00 -74.84
C ASP A 253 -9.84 73.85 -74.37
N ALA A 254 -10.78 74.44 -75.12
CA ALA A 254 -12.21 74.38 -74.82
C ALA A 254 -12.99 73.23 -75.53
N ARG A 255 -12.32 72.18 -76.02
CA ARG A 255 -12.97 71.04 -76.73
C ARG A 255 -12.84 69.67 -76.06
N LYS A 256 -12.62 69.62 -74.75
CA LYS A 256 -12.58 68.36 -73.98
C LYS A 256 -13.53 68.34 -72.77
N CYS A 257 -14.72 68.91 -72.94
CA CYS A 257 -15.81 68.80 -71.97
C CYS A 257 -17.06 68.24 -72.67
N SER A 258 -17.09 66.92 -72.82
CA SER A 258 -18.25 66.09 -73.12
C SER A 258 -17.98 64.71 -72.55
#